data_AF-A0A6G1IPT8-F1
#
_entry.id   AF-A0A6G1IPT8-F1
#
_cell.length_a   1.000
_cell.length_b   1.000
_cell.length_c   1.000
_cell.angle_alpha   90.00
_cell.angle_beta   90.00
_cell.angle_gamma   90.00
#
_symmetry.space_group_name_H-M   'P 1'
#
loop_
_entity.id
_entity.type
_entity.pdbx_description
1 polymer ?
#
loop_
_entity_poly.entity_id
_entity_poly.type
_entity_poly.pdbx_seq_one_letter_code
_entity_poly.pdbx_strand_id
1 'polypeptide(L)'
;MATRIGPGIAFAGRSTSHFWQHRAWPAFLKSRPTKKQICAIILISIFGIVPFFIYGRYQAEGNIFFYGAFLAKVRACEGGFGVPQNSTVSGAESLFVLDNSFGRFTFAQAKAIDVGWDILVGRGAQLCAWYVTYKVFSDALIRLLERHPAPFEMFKRIGLEGASLNSAWALLKELFTGQSKRTWALFFYMLLSTLYVLSIPAFLSAMTGYDSRTIPWISIGDDENNIVPASYFERGNAVVGTWDETFIQPTCEVSDQINTWWDIRQELQGHCHCQLPNGTKLDHMQYAQLAWYISSNYTKRDCGSHSRYRRIMADGLGRFNYTGNTETYMNPDPRLGSQNCTCNRTMEFNIGGNKYYAWNLNITHAYCWQGRGYDVIKTIESTRCLPDTANPSYQWGFSSMLVAVFLIIQFGWSLTMYIVWQDAQINSRIVKSGFRLTELGVAFVVTEAAKRDTGLEGKELVRADGRVLERELCGTWKKRGAVVEKDIFGEEGLASRKRTGMESEDEREV
;
A
#
# COMPACT_ATOMS: atom_id res chain seq x y z
N MET A 1 19.68 20.15 52.19
CA MET A 1 20.21 19.37 51.05
C MET A 1 19.09 19.28 50.03
N ALA A 2 19.12 20.17 49.03
CA ALA A 2 18.07 20.32 48.03
C ALA A 2 18.45 19.53 46.77
N THR A 3 17.58 18.63 46.33
CA THR A 3 17.68 17.98 45.01
C THR A 3 16.47 18.36 44.19
N ARG A 4 16.74 19.19 43.16
CA ARG A 4 15.82 19.64 42.14
C ARG A 4 15.38 18.48 41.25
N ILE A 5 14.07 18.31 41.08
CA ILE A 5 13.48 17.60 39.93
C ILE A 5 12.92 18.68 39.01
N GLY A 6 13.43 18.74 37.78
CA GLY A 6 13.05 19.75 36.78
C GLY A 6 11.65 19.48 36.20
N PRO A 7 10.92 20.53 35.78
CA PRO A 7 9.61 20.38 35.17
C PRO A 7 9.71 20.06 33.67
N GLY A 8 8.64 19.45 33.18
CA GLY A 8 8.52 18.82 31.88
C GLY A 8 8.74 19.73 30.67
N ILE A 9 9.13 19.07 29.59
CA ILE A 9 9.19 19.60 28.24
C ILE A 9 7.75 19.88 27.79
N ALA A 10 7.34 21.14 27.90
CA ALA A 10 6.13 21.63 27.26
C ALA A 10 6.34 21.57 25.74
N PHE A 11 5.48 20.83 25.05
CA PHE A 11 5.35 20.91 23.61
C PHE A 11 4.99 22.35 23.23
N ALA A 12 5.96 23.07 22.66
CA ALA A 12 5.74 24.35 22.03
C ALA A 12 4.79 24.14 20.86
N GLY A 13 3.51 24.40 21.08
CA GLY A 13 2.52 24.57 20.01
C GLY A 13 3.05 25.65 19.08
N ARG A 14 3.54 25.22 17.90
CA ARG A 14 3.93 26.14 16.84
C ARG A 14 2.73 27.02 16.54
N SER A 15 2.87 28.29 16.94
CA SER A 15 2.00 29.40 16.60
C SER A 15 1.55 29.27 15.15
N THR A 16 0.28 28.94 14.95
CA THR A 16 -0.39 29.10 13.67
C THR A 16 -0.22 30.55 13.29
N SER A 17 0.54 30.80 12.22
CA SER A 17 0.91 32.13 11.72
C SER A 17 -0.24 33.13 11.92
N HIS A 18 0.07 34.26 12.58
CA HIS A 18 -0.86 35.37 12.89
C HIS A 18 -1.67 35.85 11.66
N PHE A 19 -1.16 35.59 10.45
CA PHE A 19 -1.87 35.83 9.18
C PHE A 19 -3.16 34.99 9.03
N TRP A 20 -3.12 33.72 9.44
CA TRP A 20 -4.25 32.80 9.32
C TRP A 20 -5.39 33.20 10.26
N GLN A 21 -5.10 33.56 11.52
CA GLN A 21 -6.11 33.87 12.53
C GLN A 21 -6.83 35.21 12.28
N HIS A 22 -6.11 36.26 11.89
CA HIS A 22 -6.70 37.61 11.81
C HIS A 22 -7.20 38.03 10.42
N ARG A 23 -6.66 37.46 9.33
CA ARG A 23 -6.95 37.93 7.96
C ARG A 23 -7.66 36.90 7.10
N ALA A 24 -7.21 35.64 7.13
CA ALA A 24 -7.76 34.58 6.28
C ALA A 24 -9.02 33.94 6.87
N TRP A 25 -9.01 33.60 8.17
CA TRP A 25 -10.11 32.90 8.84
C TRP A 25 -11.45 33.67 8.87
N PRO A 26 -11.49 34.98 9.18
CA PRO A 26 -12.74 35.74 9.18
C PRO A 26 -13.29 35.97 7.76
N ALA A 27 -12.40 36.13 6.76
CA ALA A 27 -12.79 36.30 5.37
C ALA A 27 -13.34 35.00 4.75
N PHE A 28 -12.78 33.86 5.15
CA PHE A 28 -13.26 32.53 4.77
C PHE A 28 -14.65 32.23 5.36
N LEU A 29 -14.88 32.58 6.62
CA LEU A 29 -16.19 32.40 7.29
C LEU A 29 -17.30 33.32 6.75
N LYS A 30 -16.96 34.51 6.23
CA LYS A 30 -17.95 35.46 5.66
C LYS A 30 -18.30 35.19 4.19
N SER A 31 -17.50 34.37 3.51
CA SER A 31 -17.66 34.07 2.09
C SER A 31 -18.65 32.92 1.89
N ARG A 32 -19.82 33.18 1.31
CA ARG A 32 -20.70 32.09 0.84
C ARG A 32 -20.01 31.39 -0.34
N PRO A 33 -19.68 30.10 -0.23
CA PRO A 33 -18.98 29.41 -1.30
C PRO A 33 -19.86 29.37 -2.55
N THR A 34 -19.28 29.74 -3.70
CA THR A 34 -19.99 29.65 -4.98
C THR A 34 -20.25 28.18 -5.34
N LYS A 35 -21.28 27.88 -6.15
CA LYS A 35 -21.56 26.50 -6.62
C LYS A 35 -20.32 25.82 -7.22
N LYS A 36 -19.45 26.59 -7.90
CA LYS A 36 -18.18 26.12 -8.46
C LYS A 36 -17.17 25.72 -7.37
N GLN A 37 -17.06 26.49 -6.29
CA GLN A 37 -16.17 26.18 -5.17
C GLN A 37 -16.64 24.93 -4.42
N ILE A 38 -17.94 24.76 -4.22
CA ILE A 38 -18.49 23.54 -3.61
C ILE A 38 -18.12 22.31 -4.45
N CYS A 39 -18.35 22.37 -5.78
CA CYS A 39 -17.98 21.29 -6.69
C CYS A 39 -16.47 20.98 -6.65
N ALA A 40 -15.62 22.01 -6.67
CA ALA A 40 -14.17 21.84 -6.58
C ALA A 40 -13.74 21.19 -5.26
N ILE A 41 -14.29 21.62 -4.12
CA ILE A 41 -14.00 21.03 -2.81
C ILE A 41 -14.43 19.56 -2.79
N ILE A 42 -15.62 19.23 -3.30
CA ILE A 42 -16.09 17.85 -3.39
C ILE A 42 -15.15 17.00 -4.23
N LEU A 43 -14.69 17.49 -5.39
CA LEU A 43 -13.75 16.76 -6.24
C LEU A 43 -12.42 16.47 -5.53
N ILE A 44 -11.85 17.46 -4.83
CA ILE A 44 -10.59 17.28 -4.08
C ILE A 44 -10.79 16.34 -2.90
N SER A 45 -11.94 16.43 -2.24
CA SER A 45 -12.30 15.50 -1.17
C SER A 45 -12.36 14.07 -1.69
N ILE A 46 -13.10 13.81 -2.77
CA ILE A 46 -13.31 12.46 -3.31
C ILE A 46 -12.02 11.86 -3.89
N PHE A 47 -11.25 12.64 -4.66
CA PHE A 47 -10.10 12.11 -5.43
C PHE A 47 -8.73 12.36 -4.78
N GLY A 48 -8.67 13.10 -3.67
CA GLY A 48 -7.42 13.44 -2.99
C GLY A 48 -7.48 13.16 -1.49
N ILE A 49 -8.27 13.94 -0.77
CA ILE A 49 -8.27 13.94 0.71
C ILE A 49 -8.78 12.61 1.27
N VAL A 50 -9.98 12.18 0.86
CA VAL A 50 -10.64 11.00 1.43
C VAL A 50 -9.82 9.73 1.19
N PRO A 51 -9.35 9.41 -0.04
CA PRO A 51 -8.53 8.22 -0.28
C PRO A 51 -7.22 8.24 0.52
N PHE A 52 -6.55 9.40 0.60
CA PHE A 52 -5.33 9.57 1.38
C PHE A 52 -5.56 9.26 2.86
N PHE A 53 -6.61 9.86 3.46
CA PHE A 53 -6.92 9.70 4.87
C PHE A 53 -7.41 8.30 5.22
N ILE A 54 -8.30 7.72 4.41
CA ILE A 54 -8.84 6.37 4.63
C ILE A 54 -7.72 5.34 4.55
N TYR A 55 -6.95 5.36 3.46
CA TYR A 55 -5.94 4.33 3.22
C TYR A 55 -4.76 4.47 4.18
N GLY A 56 -4.26 5.69 4.43
CA GLY A 56 -3.17 5.84 5.39
C GLY A 56 -3.59 5.55 6.83
N ARG A 57 -4.90 5.64 7.17
CA ARG A 57 -5.41 5.21 8.48
C ARG A 57 -5.56 3.70 8.55
N TYR A 58 -5.98 3.07 7.46
CA TYR A 58 -6.02 1.62 7.32
C TYR A 58 -4.61 1.01 7.48
N GLN A 59 -3.59 1.68 6.94
CA GLN A 59 -2.17 1.27 7.05
C GLN A 59 -1.43 1.91 8.23
N ALA A 60 -2.14 2.46 9.22
CA ALA A 60 -1.49 3.09 10.37
C ALA A 60 -1.19 2.05 11.46
N GLU A 61 0.05 2.02 11.94
CA GLU A 61 0.45 1.25 13.13
C GLU A 61 0.83 2.25 14.23
N GLY A 62 0.10 2.22 15.34
CA GLY A 62 0.18 3.26 16.37
C GLY A 62 -0.24 4.64 15.84
N ASN A 63 0.64 5.64 16.00
CA ASN A 63 0.40 7.04 15.63
C ASN A 63 1.03 7.44 14.27
N ILE A 64 1.67 6.51 13.56
CA ILE A 64 2.41 6.81 12.32
C ILE A 64 1.54 6.46 11.11
N PHE A 65 1.22 7.48 10.32
CA PHE A 65 0.41 7.36 9.10
C PHE A 65 1.18 6.60 7.99
N PHE A 66 0.51 5.70 7.25
CA PHE A 66 1.12 4.84 6.22
C PHE A 66 2.24 3.89 6.67
N TYR A 67 2.52 3.74 7.97
CA TYR A 67 3.64 2.91 8.44
C TYR A 67 3.57 1.49 7.89
N GLY A 68 2.41 0.84 7.97
CA GLY A 68 2.19 -0.51 7.46
C GLY A 68 2.34 -0.66 5.95
N ALA A 69 2.20 0.42 5.17
CA ALA A 69 2.41 0.39 3.73
C ALA A 69 3.89 0.29 3.34
N PHE A 70 4.80 0.84 4.17
CA PHE A 70 6.24 0.90 3.91
C PHE A 70 7.06 -0.11 4.71
N LEU A 71 6.42 -0.99 5.48
CA LEU A 71 7.07 -2.13 6.11
C LEU A 71 7.54 -3.15 5.07
N ALA A 72 8.60 -3.90 5.41
CA ALA A 72 9.07 -5.02 4.61
C ALA A 72 7.92 -5.98 4.33
N LYS A 73 7.71 -6.29 3.04
CA LYS A 73 6.58 -7.09 2.60
C LYS A 73 6.99 -8.55 2.44
N VAL A 74 6.19 -9.40 3.06
CA VAL A 74 6.27 -10.85 2.99
C VAL A 74 5.36 -11.29 1.86
N ARG A 75 5.87 -12.02 0.85
CA ARG A 75 5.00 -12.63 -0.17
C ARG A 75 4.01 -13.58 0.51
N ALA A 76 2.73 -13.41 0.19
CA ALA A 76 1.68 -14.28 0.71
C ALA A 76 1.93 -15.72 0.22
N CYS A 77 2.17 -16.62 1.17
CA CYS A 77 2.41 -18.03 0.94
C CYS A 77 1.35 -18.80 1.72
N GLU A 78 0.36 -19.32 1.01
CA GLU A 78 -0.84 -19.83 1.67
C GLU A 78 -0.56 -21.15 2.39
N GLY A 79 -0.86 -21.21 3.69
CA GLY A 79 -0.67 -22.43 4.49
C GLY A 79 0.78 -22.73 4.89
N GLY A 80 1.70 -21.75 4.75
CA GLY A 80 3.10 -21.88 5.17
C GLY A 80 3.27 -22.12 6.67
N PHE A 81 4.27 -22.94 7.03
CA PHE A 81 4.74 -23.04 8.40
C PHE A 81 5.58 -21.79 8.74
N GLY A 82 5.01 -20.85 9.50
CA GLY A 82 5.73 -19.63 9.91
C GLY A 82 6.00 -18.65 8.78
N VAL A 83 7.02 -17.80 8.94
CA VAL A 83 7.46 -16.82 7.93
C VAL A 83 8.59 -17.44 7.09
N PRO A 84 8.38 -17.71 5.78
CA PRO A 84 9.38 -18.37 4.93
C PRO A 84 10.64 -17.50 4.75
N GLN A 85 11.85 -18.07 4.77
CA GLN A 85 13.11 -17.32 4.72
C GLN A 85 13.28 -16.41 3.47
N ASN A 86 12.66 -16.75 2.34
CA ASN A 86 12.75 -15.98 1.07
C ASN A 86 11.54 -15.06 0.80
N SER A 87 10.66 -14.86 1.77
CA SER A 87 9.40 -14.15 1.55
C SER A 87 9.52 -12.63 1.72
N THR A 88 10.47 -12.14 2.52
CA THR A 88 10.70 -10.70 2.74
C THR A 88 11.48 -10.07 1.61
N VAL A 89 10.81 -9.25 0.81
CA VAL A 89 11.44 -8.40 -0.20
C VAL A 89 11.68 -7.02 0.41
N SER A 90 12.88 -6.47 0.21
CA SER A 90 13.27 -5.15 0.70
C SER A 90 13.82 -4.28 -0.42
N GLY A 91 13.87 -2.96 -0.22
CA GLY A 91 14.39 -2.02 -1.21
C GLY A 91 13.39 -1.66 -2.32
N ALA A 92 13.89 -1.33 -3.51
CA ALA A 92 13.03 -0.88 -4.62
C ALA A 92 12.12 -1.98 -5.16
N GLU A 93 12.48 -3.25 -4.99
CA GLU A 93 11.68 -4.38 -5.44
C GLU A 93 10.37 -4.51 -4.65
N SER A 94 10.35 -4.11 -3.36
CA SER A 94 9.14 -4.17 -2.55
C SER A 94 8.04 -3.23 -3.05
N LEU A 95 8.36 -2.24 -3.89
CA LEU A 95 7.38 -1.40 -4.55
C LEU A 95 6.49 -2.18 -5.52
N PHE A 96 6.98 -3.28 -6.09
CA PHE A 96 6.25 -4.07 -7.10
C PHE A 96 5.70 -5.38 -6.56
N VAL A 97 5.84 -5.64 -5.26
CA VAL A 97 5.30 -6.84 -4.63
C VAL A 97 3.81 -6.69 -4.38
N LEU A 98 3.02 -7.63 -4.87
CA LEU A 98 1.59 -7.73 -4.61
C LEU A 98 1.36 -8.35 -3.22
N ASP A 99 1.30 -7.52 -2.19
CA ASP A 99 1.12 -7.96 -0.80
C ASP A 99 -0.34 -8.09 -0.39
N ASN A 100 -1.25 -7.40 -1.08
CA ASN A 100 -2.69 -7.51 -0.87
C ASN A 100 -3.35 -8.17 -2.10
N SER A 101 -3.26 -9.49 -2.17
CA SER A 101 -3.82 -10.31 -3.25
C SER A 101 -5.00 -11.15 -2.76
N PHE A 102 -5.94 -11.43 -3.67
CA PHE A 102 -7.14 -12.18 -3.35
C PHE A 102 -7.64 -13.00 -4.54
N GLY A 103 -8.51 -13.96 -4.22
CA GLY A 103 -9.17 -14.82 -5.19
C GLY A 103 -8.32 -16.00 -5.68
N ARG A 104 -9.00 -16.96 -6.30
CA ARG A 104 -8.39 -18.09 -7.00
C ARG A 104 -8.95 -18.08 -8.42
N PHE A 105 -8.17 -17.54 -9.33
CA PHE A 105 -8.57 -17.33 -10.71
C PHE A 105 -7.80 -18.25 -11.66
N THR A 106 -8.42 -18.56 -12.78
CA THR A 106 -7.68 -19.05 -13.95
C THR A 106 -6.85 -17.92 -14.55
N PHE A 107 -5.81 -18.27 -15.33
CA PHE A 107 -4.97 -17.28 -16.03
C PHE A 107 -5.81 -16.27 -16.82
N ALA A 108 -6.79 -16.76 -17.59
CA ALA A 108 -7.63 -15.92 -18.44
C ALA A 108 -8.49 -14.94 -17.62
N GLN A 109 -9.04 -15.40 -16.49
CA GLN A 109 -9.83 -14.55 -15.59
C GLN A 109 -8.97 -13.46 -14.95
N ALA A 110 -7.82 -13.82 -14.38
CA ALA A 110 -6.91 -12.85 -13.76
C ALA A 110 -6.46 -11.78 -14.77
N LYS A 111 -6.09 -12.21 -15.98
CA LYS A 111 -5.70 -11.31 -17.06
C LYS A 111 -6.85 -10.41 -17.53
N ALA A 112 -8.07 -10.93 -17.58
CA ALA A 112 -9.24 -10.13 -17.94
C ALA A 112 -9.55 -9.05 -16.89
N ILE A 113 -9.41 -9.37 -15.60
CA ILE A 113 -9.57 -8.40 -14.50
C ILE A 113 -8.52 -7.30 -14.62
N ASP A 114 -7.25 -7.68 -14.84
CA ASP A 114 -6.13 -6.76 -14.97
C ASP A 114 -6.30 -5.78 -16.14
N VAL A 115 -6.62 -6.31 -17.33
CA VAL A 115 -6.93 -5.49 -18.52
C VAL A 115 -8.15 -4.59 -18.29
N GLY A 116 -9.19 -5.11 -17.62
CA GLY A 116 -10.38 -4.34 -17.28
C GLY A 116 -10.07 -3.17 -16.34
N TRP A 117 -9.22 -3.39 -15.34
CA TRP A 117 -8.74 -2.35 -14.42
C TRP A 117 -7.96 -1.26 -15.16
N ASP A 118 -7.01 -1.63 -16.02
CA ASP A 118 -6.18 -0.67 -16.75
C ASP A 118 -7.00 0.21 -17.70
N ILE A 119 -8.03 -0.36 -18.35
CA ILE A 119 -8.92 0.39 -19.24
C ILE A 119 -9.86 1.28 -18.43
N LEU A 120 -10.60 0.73 -17.48
CA LEU A 120 -11.67 1.46 -16.80
C LEU A 120 -11.11 2.44 -15.76
N VAL A 121 -10.20 1.98 -14.91
CA VAL A 121 -9.65 2.77 -13.81
C VAL A 121 -8.44 3.56 -14.30
N GLY A 122 -7.48 2.90 -14.98
CA GLY A 122 -6.28 3.55 -15.49
C GLY A 122 -6.59 4.70 -16.45
N ARG A 123 -7.27 4.40 -17.58
CA ARG A 123 -7.63 5.44 -18.57
C ARG A 123 -8.76 6.35 -18.10
N GLY A 124 -9.72 5.83 -17.34
CA GLY A 124 -10.80 6.65 -16.78
C GLY A 124 -10.29 7.72 -15.83
N ALA A 125 -9.39 7.37 -14.90
CA ALA A 125 -8.76 8.34 -13.99
C ALA A 125 -7.94 9.37 -14.75
N GLN A 126 -7.19 8.95 -15.77
CA GLN A 126 -6.44 9.85 -16.65
C GLN A 126 -7.35 10.86 -17.36
N LEU A 127 -8.49 10.41 -17.89
CA LEU A 127 -9.46 11.29 -18.57
C LEU A 127 -10.04 12.34 -17.60
N CYS A 128 -10.41 11.92 -16.39
CA CYS A 128 -10.89 12.83 -15.34
C CYS A 128 -9.82 13.85 -14.94
N ALA A 129 -8.59 13.41 -14.71
CA ALA A 129 -7.47 14.27 -14.34
C ALA A 129 -7.12 15.25 -15.47
N TRP A 130 -7.17 14.81 -16.74
CA TRP A 130 -7.02 15.67 -17.91
C TRP A 130 -8.09 16.75 -17.96
N TYR A 131 -9.37 16.40 -17.76
CA TYR A 131 -10.45 17.37 -17.75
C TYR A 131 -10.27 18.45 -16.67
N VAL A 132 -9.93 18.05 -15.45
CA VAL A 132 -9.63 18.98 -14.34
C VAL A 132 -8.45 19.87 -14.70
N THR A 133 -7.36 19.28 -15.17
CA THR A 133 -6.14 19.99 -15.58
C THR A 133 -6.43 21.04 -16.65
N TYR A 134 -7.19 20.67 -17.69
CA TYR A 134 -7.59 21.57 -18.76
C TYR A 134 -8.34 22.79 -18.24
N LYS A 135 -9.29 22.59 -17.30
CA LYS A 135 -10.03 23.70 -16.68
C LYS A 135 -9.13 24.61 -15.85
N VAL A 136 -8.30 24.04 -14.98
CA VAL A 136 -7.41 24.81 -14.11
C VAL A 136 -6.38 25.59 -14.94
N PHE A 137 -5.80 24.97 -15.96
CA PHE A 137 -4.79 25.60 -16.81
C PHE A 137 -5.37 26.69 -17.68
N SER A 138 -6.58 26.51 -18.20
CA SER A 138 -7.26 27.57 -18.96
C SER A 138 -7.49 28.83 -18.10
N ASP A 139 -7.99 28.67 -16.88
CA ASP A 139 -8.19 29.79 -15.94
C ASP A 139 -6.85 30.43 -15.53
N ALA A 140 -5.80 29.63 -15.33
CA ALA A 140 -4.47 30.10 -14.99
C ALA A 140 -3.81 30.90 -16.14
N LEU A 141 -3.98 30.43 -17.38
CA LEU A 141 -3.49 31.11 -18.59
C LEU A 141 -4.23 32.43 -18.82
N ILE A 142 -5.56 32.48 -18.66
CA ILE A 142 -6.34 33.74 -18.73
C ILE A 142 -5.78 34.76 -17.75
N ARG A 143 -5.49 34.34 -16.52
CA ARG A 143 -4.91 35.24 -15.53
C ARG A 143 -3.49 35.69 -15.87
N LEU A 144 -2.71 34.83 -16.50
CA LEU A 144 -1.39 35.20 -16.96
C LEU A 144 -1.49 36.30 -18.03
N LEU A 145 -2.42 36.17 -18.96
CA LEU A 145 -2.73 37.15 -20.01
C LEU A 145 -3.18 38.49 -19.44
N GLU A 146 -3.87 38.51 -18.28
CA GLU A 146 -4.21 39.77 -17.60
C GLU A 146 -3.01 40.56 -17.06
N ARG A 147 -1.90 39.87 -16.77
CA ARG A 147 -0.73 40.47 -16.13
C ARG A 147 0.38 40.77 -17.11
N HIS A 148 0.52 39.93 -18.13
CA HIS A 148 1.52 40.07 -19.16
C HIS A 148 0.82 40.09 -20.51
N PRO A 149 0.98 41.17 -21.29
CA PRO A 149 0.54 41.20 -22.68
C PRO A 149 1.20 40.03 -23.41
N ALA A 150 0.42 39.16 -24.03
CA ALA A 150 0.96 38.04 -24.80
C ALA A 150 1.20 38.45 -26.25
N PRO A 151 2.29 37.96 -26.88
CA PRO A 151 2.46 38.07 -28.31
C PRO A 151 1.24 37.46 -29.03
N PHE A 152 0.78 38.13 -30.09
CA PHE A 152 -0.33 37.67 -30.92
C PHE A 152 -0.16 36.23 -31.40
N GLU A 153 1.07 35.87 -31.79
CA GLU A 153 1.42 34.52 -32.24
C GLU A 153 1.21 33.46 -31.15
N MET A 154 1.59 33.75 -29.91
CA MET A 154 1.39 32.85 -28.76
C MET A 154 -0.10 32.61 -28.51
N PHE A 155 -0.90 33.69 -28.49
CA PHE A 155 -2.33 33.60 -28.21
C PHE A 155 -3.09 32.87 -29.33
N LYS A 156 -2.73 33.13 -30.61
CA LYS A 156 -3.23 32.40 -31.78
C LYS A 156 -2.92 30.89 -31.68
N ARG A 157 -1.67 30.53 -31.38
CA ARG A 157 -1.24 29.13 -31.30
C ARG A 157 -1.93 28.37 -30.18
N ILE A 158 -2.11 28.97 -29.01
CA ILE A 158 -2.78 28.33 -27.86
C ILE A 158 -4.27 28.12 -28.12
N GLY A 159 -4.94 29.10 -28.73
CA GLY A 159 -6.39 29.11 -28.79
C GLY A 159 -7.02 28.68 -30.13
N LEU A 160 -6.23 28.58 -31.22
CA LEU A 160 -6.73 28.23 -32.56
C LEU A 160 -6.00 27.05 -33.21
N GLU A 161 -4.69 26.84 -32.96
CA GLU A 161 -3.91 25.78 -33.65
C GLU A 161 -3.95 24.41 -32.94
N GLY A 162 -4.59 24.32 -31.77
CA GLY A 162 -4.71 23.08 -31.01
C GLY A 162 -3.39 22.51 -30.49
N ALA A 163 -3.43 21.26 -30.04
CA ALA A 163 -2.26 20.55 -29.51
C ALA A 163 -1.36 20.07 -30.67
N SER A 164 -0.28 20.80 -30.97
CA SER A 164 0.75 20.40 -31.92
C SER A 164 2.14 20.44 -31.28
N LEU A 165 3.08 19.63 -31.78
CA LEU A 165 4.47 19.64 -31.29
C LEU A 165 5.13 21.02 -31.49
N ASN A 166 4.75 21.72 -32.57
CA ASN A 166 5.20 23.07 -32.84
C ASN A 166 4.62 24.11 -31.87
N SER A 167 3.34 23.98 -31.48
CA SER A 167 2.76 24.84 -30.45
C SER A 167 3.36 24.57 -29.07
N ALA A 168 3.60 23.31 -28.71
CA ALA A 168 4.29 22.94 -27.49
C ALA A 168 5.74 23.46 -27.43
N TRP A 169 6.50 23.35 -28.53
CA TRP A 169 7.86 23.87 -28.62
C TRP A 169 7.90 25.41 -28.58
N ALA A 170 6.98 26.08 -29.27
CA ALA A 170 6.86 27.54 -29.21
C ALA A 170 6.58 28.03 -27.79
N LEU A 171 5.67 27.37 -27.07
CA LEU A 171 5.38 27.65 -25.66
C LEU A 171 6.58 27.40 -24.76
N LEU A 172 7.31 26.30 -25.00
CA LEU A 172 8.53 25.98 -24.27
C LEU A 172 9.64 27.00 -24.53
N LYS A 173 9.82 27.46 -25.76
CA LYS A 173 10.82 28.48 -26.10
C LYS A 173 10.50 29.81 -25.44
N GLU A 174 9.23 30.25 -25.51
CA GLU A 174 8.80 31.48 -24.86
C GLU A 174 8.87 31.41 -23.32
N LEU A 175 8.72 30.21 -22.74
CA LEU A 175 8.95 29.97 -21.31
C LEU A 175 10.36 30.35 -20.84
N PHE A 176 11.36 30.09 -21.69
CA PHE A 176 12.77 30.39 -21.37
C PHE A 176 13.20 31.82 -21.73
N THR A 177 12.35 32.58 -22.42
CA THR A 177 12.72 33.89 -22.95
C THR A 177 11.99 35.02 -22.22
N GLY A 178 12.58 35.51 -21.11
CA GLY A 178 12.25 36.84 -20.56
C GLY A 178 11.05 36.96 -19.61
N GLN A 179 10.55 35.87 -19.03
CA GLN A 179 9.39 35.90 -18.13
C GLN A 179 9.76 36.02 -16.65
N SER A 180 8.86 36.59 -15.83
CA SER A 180 9.06 36.71 -14.38
C SER A 180 9.23 35.34 -13.70
N LYS A 181 9.96 35.26 -12.57
CA LYS A 181 10.16 33.99 -11.82
C LYS A 181 8.83 33.28 -11.50
N ARG A 182 7.76 34.04 -11.28
CA ARG A 182 6.41 33.52 -10.99
C ARG A 182 5.76 32.89 -12.22
N THR A 183 5.90 33.52 -13.38
CA THR A 183 5.40 32.98 -14.66
C THR A 183 6.13 31.70 -15.03
N TRP A 184 7.45 31.68 -14.87
CA TRP A 184 8.26 30.48 -15.09
C TRP A 184 7.81 29.31 -14.19
N ALA A 185 7.60 29.57 -12.89
CA ALA A 185 7.12 28.55 -11.96
C ALA A 185 5.72 28.00 -12.33
N LEU A 186 4.81 28.84 -12.84
CA LEU A 186 3.47 28.42 -13.28
C LEU A 186 3.58 27.43 -14.46
N PHE A 187 4.33 27.78 -15.50
CA PHE A 187 4.49 26.93 -16.67
C PHE A 187 5.28 25.66 -16.37
N PHE A 188 6.33 25.73 -15.54
CA PHE A 188 7.04 24.54 -15.07
C PHE A 188 6.09 23.60 -14.33
N TYR A 189 5.23 24.14 -13.44
CA TYR A 189 4.19 23.36 -12.78
C TYR A 189 3.19 22.77 -13.78
N MET A 190 2.77 23.53 -14.80
CA MET A 190 1.87 23.01 -15.85
C MET A 190 2.50 21.83 -16.59
N LEU A 191 3.80 21.92 -16.92
CA LEU A 191 4.55 20.82 -17.55
C LEU A 191 4.64 19.60 -16.62
N LEU A 192 5.08 19.80 -15.38
CA LEU A 192 5.21 18.72 -14.40
C LEU A 192 3.87 18.00 -14.14
N SER A 193 2.80 18.77 -14.01
CA SER A 193 1.46 18.23 -13.85
C SER A 193 0.97 17.50 -15.10
N THR A 194 1.30 17.98 -16.31
CA THR A 194 0.93 17.27 -17.54
C THR A 194 1.65 15.92 -17.60
N LEU A 195 2.94 15.88 -17.26
CA LEU A 195 3.71 14.64 -17.16
C LEU A 195 3.11 13.68 -16.13
N TYR A 196 2.64 14.20 -14.98
CA TYR A 196 1.93 13.40 -13.99
C TYR A 196 0.62 12.81 -14.54
N VAL A 197 -0.24 13.62 -15.18
CA VAL A 197 -1.50 13.12 -15.77
C VAL A 197 -1.24 12.06 -16.84
N LEU A 198 -0.16 12.20 -17.60
CA LEU A 198 0.27 11.20 -18.60
C LEU A 198 0.76 9.91 -17.94
N SER A 199 1.36 9.98 -16.75
CA SER A 199 1.88 8.80 -16.04
C SER A 199 0.84 8.08 -15.17
N ILE A 200 -0.33 8.66 -14.89
CA ILE A 200 -1.40 8.05 -14.09
C ILE A 200 -1.71 6.59 -14.50
N PRO A 201 -1.95 6.26 -15.78
CA PRO A 201 -2.23 4.87 -16.16
C PRO A 201 -1.05 3.93 -15.89
N ALA A 202 0.18 4.40 -16.07
CA ALA A 202 1.37 3.58 -15.81
C ALA A 202 1.54 3.32 -14.31
N PHE A 203 1.28 4.30 -13.45
CA PHE A 203 1.27 4.11 -12.00
C PHE A 203 0.17 3.14 -11.55
N LEU A 204 -1.05 3.32 -12.06
CA LEU A 204 -2.20 2.47 -11.71
C LEU A 204 -2.04 1.03 -12.21
N SER A 205 -1.43 0.83 -13.38
CA SER A 205 -1.08 -0.49 -13.90
C SER A 205 0.05 -1.12 -13.09
N ALA A 206 1.09 -0.35 -12.72
CA ALA A 206 2.21 -0.88 -11.93
C ALA A 206 1.86 -1.26 -10.48
N MET A 207 0.83 -0.64 -9.87
CA MET A 207 0.41 -1.00 -8.52
C MET A 207 -0.52 -2.22 -8.48
N THR A 208 -1.08 -2.64 -9.61
CA THR A 208 -1.94 -3.81 -9.71
C THR A 208 -1.28 -4.90 -10.53
N GLY A 209 -1.77 -6.12 -10.37
CA GLY A 209 -1.35 -7.21 -11.22
C GLY A 209 -1.89 -8.53 -10.74
N TYR A 210 -1.47 -9.57 -11.43
CA TYR A 210 -1.69 -10.93 -11.00
C TYR A 210 -0.37 -11.68 -10.87
N ASP A 211 -0.30 -12.56 -9.88
CA ASP A 211 0.82 -13.48 -9.70
C ASP A 211 0.29 -14.91 -9.63
N SER A 212 1.15 -15.87 -9.94
CA SER A 212 0.91 -17.27 -9.66
C SER A 212 0.75 -17.47 -8.15
N ARG A 213 -0.25 -18.26 -7.75
CA ARG A 213 -0.44 -18.58 -6.34
C ARG A 213 0.70 -19.47 -5.88
N THR A 214 1.35 -19.07 -4.79
CA THR A 214 2.47 -19.81 -4.22
C THR A 214 2.02 -20.62 -3.00
N ILE A 215 2.55 -21.83 -2.91
CA ILE A 215 2.38 -22.73 -1.77
C ILE A 215 3.74 -23.00 -1.14
N PRO A 216 3.79 -23.34 0.16
CA PRO A 216 5.02 -23.70 0.85
C PRO A 216 5.53 -25.08 0.38
N TRP A 217 6.83 -25.16 0.12
CA TRP A 217 7.57 -26.37 -0.19
C TRP A 217 8.71 -26.54 0.80
N ILE A 218 8.97 -27.76 1.23
CA ILE A 218 10.03 -28.11 2.18
C ILE A 218 11.08 -28.92 1.43
N SER A 219 12.35 -28.54 1.52
CA SER A 219 13.45 -29.37 1.05
C SER A 219 13.75 -30.47 2.09
N ILE A 220 13.72 -31.72 1.64
CA ILE A 220 13.90 -32.90 2.48
C ILE A 220 15.32 -33.44 2.32
N GLY A 221 16.07 -33.44 3.42
CA GLY A 221 17.48 -33.84 3.44
C GLY A 221 18.42 -32.65 3.22
N ASP A 222 19.71 -32.96 3.06
CA ASP A 222 20.73 -31.94 2.77
C ASP A 222 20.82 -31.65 1.25
N ASP A 223 20.09 -32.42 0.43
CA ASP A 223 19.98 -32.23 -1.02
C ASP A 223 18.79 -31.32 -1.37
N GLU A 224 19.06 -30.14 -1.94
CA GLU A 224 18.03 -29.15 -2.29
C GLU A 224 17.04 -29.59 -3.39
N ASN A 225 17.30 -30.73 -4.05
CA ASN A 225 16.52 -31.18 -5.21
C ASN A 225 15.24 -31.95 -4.85
N ASN A 226 15.09 -32.40 -3.60
CA ASN A 226 13.91 -33.12 -3.16
C ASN A 226 12.98 -32.20 -2.36
N ILE A 227 12.08 -31.52 -3.06
CA ILE A 227 11.10 -30.62 -2.45
C ILE A 227 9.72 -31.27 -2.40
N VAL A 228 9.02 -31.08 -1.27
CA VAL A 228 7.69 -31.64 -1.04
C VAL A 228 6.75 -30.55 -0.55
N PRO A 229 5.48 -30.50 -1.00
CA PRO A 229 4.51 -29.54 -0.50
C PRO A 229 4.34 -29.67 1.02
N ALA A 230 4.32 -28.53 1.70
CA ALA A 230 4.21 -28.51 3.15
C ALA A 230 2.88 -29.08 3.66
N SER A 231 1.85 -29.09 2.82
CA SER A 231 0.55 -29.71 3.10
C SER A 231 0.60 -31.21 3.33
N TYR A 232 1.67 -31.89 2.91
CA TYR A 232 1.84 -33.33 3.16
C TYR A 232 2.43 -33.63 4.54
N PHE A 233 2.90 -32.61 5.25
CA PHE A 233 3.45 -32.78 6.59
C PHE A 233 2.36 -32.58 7.63
N GLU A 234 2.19 -33.59 8.48
CA GLU A 234 1.26 -33.53 9.60
C GLU A 234 2.01 -33.17 10.88
N ARG A 235 1.38 -32.39 11.76
CA ARG A 235 1.98 -32.11 13.08
C ARG A 235 1.82 -33.35 13.95
N GLY A 236 2.92 -33.85 14.49
CA GLY A 236 2.90 -35.03 15.35
C GLY A 236 4.10 -35.12 16.28
N ASN A 237 4.34 -36.33 16.75
CA ASN A 237 5.45 -36.64 17.64
C ASN A 237 6.33 -37.69 16.99
N ALA A 238 7.63 -37.47 17.03
CA ALA A 238 8.60 -38.40 16.51
C ALA A 238 9.40 -39.04 17.65
N VAL A 239 9.64 -40.34 17.52
CA VAL A 239 10.61 -41.06 18.31
C VAL A 239 11.97 -40.88 17.66
N VAL A 240 12.86 -40.16 18.33
CA VAL A 240 14.22 -39.87 17.85
C VAL A 240 15.18 -41.00 18.21
N GLY A 241 14.82 -41.82 19.20
CA GLY A 241 15.62 -42.95 19.65
C GLY A 241 15.19 -43.45 21.01
N THR A 242 16.05 -44.25 21.63
CA THR A 242 16.01 -44.49 23.07
C THR A 242 16.82 -43.41 23.80
N TRP A 243 16.86 -43.47 25.13
CA TRP A 243 17.75 -42.60 25.90
C TRP A 243 19.24 -42.86 25.65
N ASP A 244 19.58 -44.08 25.28
CA ASP A 244 20.97 -44.53 25.11
C ASP A 244 21.43 -44.45 23.65
N GLU A 245 20.49 -44.56 22.70
CA GLU A 245 20.77 -44.63 21.27
C GLU A 245 19.84 -43.73 20.47
N THR A 246 20.39 -42.90 19.58
CA THR A 246 19.61 -42.13 18.61
C THR A 246 19.36 -42.97 17.36
N PHE A 247 18.10 -43.07 16.93
CA PHE A 247 17.76 -43.71 15.67
C PHE A 247 18.30 -42.87 14.50
N ILE A 248 18.80 -43.56 13.47
CA ILE A 248 19.33 -42.92 12.25
C ILE A 248 18.23 -42.08 11.57
N GLN A 249 16.98 -42.55 11.64
CA GLN A 249 15.82 -41.84 11.14
C GLN A 249 14.75 -41.79 12.24
N PRO A 250 14.38 -40.59 12.73
CA PRO A 250 13.25 -40.45 13.62
C PRO A 250 11.96 -40.95 12.96
N THR A 251 11.09 -41.58 13.74
CA THR A 251 9.86 -42.22 13.23
C THR A 251 8.61 -41.66 13.91
N CYS A 252 7.55 -41.51 13.13
CA CYS A 252 6.23 -41.06 13.55
C CYS A 252 5.19 -42.19 13.57
N GLU A 253 5.58 -43.45 13.32
CA GLU A 253 4.65 -44.59 13.25
C GLU A 253 3.73 -44.73 14.48
N VAL A 254 4.21 -44.28 15.64
CA VAL A 254 3.50 -44.38 16.92
C VAL A 254 3.01 -43.03 17.45
N SER A 255 2.91 -42.00 16.59
CA SER A 255 2.52 -40.64 17.01
C SER A 255 1.18 -40.59 17.77
N ASP A 256 0.18 -41.35 17.34
CA ASP A 256 -1.12 -41.43 18.04
C ASP A 256 -1.00 -42.08 19.42
N GLN A 257 -0.21 -43.16 19.52
CA GLN A 257 0.06 -43.86 20.78
C GLN A 257 0.84 -42.98 21.76
N ILE A 258 1.70 -42.10 21.25
CA ILE A 258 2.44 -41.13 22.07
C ILE A 258 1.48 -40.15 22.75
N ASN A 259 0.44 -39.68 22.06
CA ASN A 259 -0.54 -38.77 22.68
C ASN A 259 -1.27 -39.47 23.83
N THR A 260 -1.73 -40.71 23.62
CA THR A 260 -2.33 -41.53 24.69
C THR A 260 -1.36 -41.75 25.84
N TRP A 261 -0.08 -41.97 25.55
CA TRP A 261 0.95 -42.11 26.57
C TRP A 261 1.14 -40.84 27.40
N TRP A 262 1.07 -39.67 26.78
CA TRP A 262 1.13 -38.41 27.52
C TRP A 262 -0.06 -38.22 28.44
N ASP A 263 -1.27 -38.60 28.02
CA ASP A 263 -2.44 -38.56 28.89
C ASP A 263 -2.26 -39.49 30.10
N ILE A 264 -1.86 -40.75 29.87
CA ILE A 264 -1.57 -41.72 30.94
C ILE A 264 -0.47 -41.18 31.87
N ARG A 265 0.59 -40.57 31.31
CA ARG A 265 1.69 -40.02 32.09
C ARG A 265 1.23 -38.86 32.98
N GLN A 266 0.39 -37.97 32.45
CA GLN A 266 -0.16 -36.85 33.22
C GLN A 266 -1.03 -37.37 34.39
N GLU A 267 -1.83 -38.41 34.17
CA GLU A 267 -2.60 -39.06 35.23
C GLU A 267 -1.69 -39.66 36.31
N LEU A 268 -0.66 -40.41 35.91
CA LEU A 268 0.31 -41.01 36.85
C LEU A 268 1.03 -39.92 37.67
N GLN A 269 1.44 -38.83 37.03
CA GLN A 269 2.09 -37.69 37.70
C GLN A 269 1.16 -36.99 38.71
N GLY A 270 -0.16 -36.99 38.45
CA GLY A 270 -1.15 -36.39 39.33
C GLY A 270 -1.54 -37.23 40.54
N HIS A 271 -1.32 -38.55 40.51
CA HIS A 271 -1.93 -39.46 41.49
C HIS A 271 -1.02 -40.53 42.10
N CYS A 272 0.15 -40.78 41.51
CA CYS A 272 1.02 -41.88 41.92
C CYS A 272 2.35 -41.40 42.49
N HIS A 273 2.91 -42.17 43.44
CA HIS A 273 4.28 -41.95 43.87
C HIS A 273 5.26 -42.35 42.76
N CYS A 274 6.39 -41.66 42.69
CA CYS A 274 7.43 -41.92 41.70
C CYS A 274 8.78 -42.16 42.39
N GLN A 275 9.64 -42.98 41.77
CA GLN A 275 10.99 -43.23 42.26
C GLN A 275 12.03 -42.53 41.39
N LEU A 276 12.82 -41.63 41.99
CA LEU A 276 13.96 -40.98 41.34
C LEU A 276 15.03 -42.02 40.96
N PRO A 277 15.92 -41.74 39.98
CA PRO A 277 17.03 -42.62 39.62
C PRO A 277 17.96 -43.00 40.77
N ASN A 278 18.05 -42.16 41.80
CA ASN A 278 18.82 -42.40 43.02
C ASN A 278 18.11 -43.32 44.04
N GLY A 279 16.93 -43.85 43.69
CA GLY A 279 16.11 -44.73 44.52
C GLY A 279 15.13 -44.02 45.46
N THR A 280 15.17 -42.69 45.57
CA THR A 280 14.28 -41.90 46.45
C THR A 280 12.85 -41.93 45.95
N LYS A 281 11.89 -42.21 46.84
CA LYS A 281 10.46 -42.14 46.51
C LYS A 281 9.93 -40.74 46.82
N LEU A 282 9.23 -40.15 45.87
CA LEU A 282 8.54 -38.88 46.03
C LEU A 282 7.03 -39.12 45.97
N ASP A 283 6.32 -38.46 46.89
CA ASP A 283 4.87 -38.34 46.81
C ASP A 283 4.46 -37.52 45.57
N HIS A 284 3.26 -37.76 45.04
CA HIS A 284 2.73 -37.05 43.87
C HIS A 284 2.72 -35.52 44.07
N MET A 285 2.38 -35.04 45.27
CA MET A 285 2.42 -33.61 45.60
C MET A 285 3.85 -33.07 45.63
N GLN A 286 4.79 -33.84 46.20
CA GLN A 286 6.21 -33.48 46.23
C GLN A 286 6.82 -33.46 44.83
N TYR A 287 6.44 -34.40 43.99
CA TYR A 287 6.82 -34.46 42.58
C TYR A 287 6.30 -33.24 41.82
N ALA A 288 5.01 -32.91 41.98
CA ALA A 288 4.41 -31.73 41.35
C ALA A 288 5.08 -30.42 41.78
N GLN A 289 5.42 -30.29 43.07
CA GLN A 289 6.16 -29.13 43.60
C GLN A 289 7.57 -29.05 43.03
N LEU A 290 8.28 -30.18 42.94
CA LEU A 290 9.63 -30.23 42.37
C LEU A 290 9.61 -29.88 40.88
N ALA A 291 8.67 -30.46 40.13
CA ALA A 291 8.42 -30.17 38.72
C ALA A 291 8.13 -28.67 38.51
N TRP A 292 7.25 -28.10 39.33
CA TRP A 292 6.92 -26.67 39.27
C TRP A 292 8.11 -25.78 39.65
N TYR A 293 8.87 -26.13 40.70
CA TYR A 293 10.07 -25.39 41.10
C TYR A 293 11.12 -25.35 39.99
N ILE A 294 11.36 -26.50 39.32
CA ILE A 294 12.25 -26.59 38.16
C ILE A 294 11.68 -25.75 36.99
N SER A 295 10.37 -25.74 36.78
CA SER A 295 9.70 -24.90 35.75
C SER A 295 9.94 -23.40 35.89
N SER A 296 9.81 -22.91 37.12
CA SER A 296 9.86 -21.49 37.43
C SER A 296 11.27 -20.89 37.33
N ASN A 297 12.30 -21.71 37.59
CA ASN A 297 13.69 -21.23 37.62
C ASN A 297 14.38 -21.25 36.25
N TYR A 298 13.98 -22.12 35.32
CA TYR A 298 14.59 -22.22 33.98
C TYR A 298 13.99 -21.27 32.93
N THR A 299 12.77 -20.76 33.16
CA THR A 299 12.09 -19.85 32.23
C THR A 299 12.68 -18.42 32.21
N LYS A 300 13.57 -18.07 33.15
CA LYS A 300 14.08 -16.69 33.32
C LYS A 300 15.43 -16.37 32.66
N ARG A 301 16.15 -17.33 32.08
CA ARG A 301 17.54 -17.07 31.62
C ARG A 301 17.94 -17.40 30.19
N ASP A 302 17.16 -18.15 29.42
CA ASP A 302 17.54 -18.44 28.04
C ASP A 302 16.31 -18.65 27.14
N CYS A 303 16.08 -17.72 26.22
CA CYS A 303 15.04 -17.87 25.19
C CYS A 303 15.38 -18.95 24.13
N GLY A 304 16.52 -19.64 24.24
CA GLY A 304 16.94 -20.71 23.32
C GLY A 304 16.95 -22.13 23.89
N SER A 305 16.63 -22.33 25.18
CA SER A 305 16.83 -23.62 25.88
C SER A 305 15.53 -24.32 26.31
N HIS A 306 14.40 -23.96 25.71
CA HIS A 306 13.10 -24.59 25.98
C HIS A 306 13.11 -26.13 25.75
N SER A 307 13.98 -26.61 24.84
CA SER A 307 14.18 -28.03 24.56
C SER A 307 14.91 -28.79 25.70
N ARG A 308 15.85 -28.13 26.39
CA ARG A 308 16.59 -28.72 27.53
C ARG A 308 15.73 -28.77 28.80
N TYR A 309 14.85 -27.77 28.96
CA TYR A 309 13.87 -27.70 30.03
C TYR A 309 12.79 -28.79 29.91
N ARG A 310 12.26 -28.99 28.68
CA ARG A 310 11.33 -30.08 28.40
C ARG A 310 11.99 -31.44 28.59
N ARG A 311 13.29 -31.57 28.25
CA ARG A 311 14.12 -32.70 28.62
C ARG A 311 14.04 -32.97 30.12
N ILE A 312 14.42 -32.09 31.04
CA ILE A 312 14.40 -32.42 32.49
C ILE A 312 13.01 -32.85 33.04
N MET A 313 11.91 -32.30 32.53
CA MET A 313 10.54 -32.72 32.89
C MET A 313 10.09 -34.02 32.18
N ALA A 314 10.57 -34.26 30.96
CA ALA A 314 10.34 -35.49 30.20
C ALA A 314 11.29 -36.64 30.60
N ASP A 315 12.50 -36.33 31.06
CA ASP A 315 13.70 -37.15 31.27
C ASP A 315 13.68 -37.87 32.63
N GLY A 316 12.52 -38.36 33.06
CA GLY A 316 12.52 -39.34 34.14
C GLY A 316 13.02 -38.80 35.48
N LEU A 317 12.47 -37.67 35.93
CA LEU A 317 12.59 -37.32 37.35
C LEU A 317 12.09 -38.49 38.21
N GLY A 318 11.01 -39.20 37.86
CA GLY A 318 10.63 -40.42 38.55
C GLY A 318 10.10 -41.52 37.63
N ARG A 319 10.51 -42.76 37.88
CA ARG A 319 9.87 -43.96 37.30
C ARG A 319 8.69 -44.35 38.18
N PHE A 320 7.53 -44.60 37.56
CA PHE A 320 6.35 -45.11 38.26
C PHE A 320 6.31 -46.65 38.30
N ASN A 321 6.97 -47.31 37.32
CA ASN A 321 7.22 -48.75 37.32
C ASN A 321 8.53 -49.08 38.06
N TYR A 322 8.50 -49.02 39.39
CA TYR A 322 9.57 -49.57 40.23
C TYR A 322 9.12 -50.87 40.90
N THR A 323 10.08 -51.72 41.23
CA THR A 323 9.83 -53.00 41.89
C THR A 323 9.12 -52.80 43.22
N GLY A 324 7.94 -53.39 43.36
CA GLY A 324 7.09 -53.28 44.55
C GLY A 324 6.05 -52.15 44.52
N ASN A 325 5.89 -51.41 43.41
CA ASN A 325 4.77 -50.47 43.28
C ASN A 325 3.45 -51.22 43.04
N THR A 326 2.60 -51.26 44.06
CA THR A 326 1.24 -51.85 44.01
C THR A 326 0.14 -50.80 44.20
N GLU A 327 0.51 -49.52 44.12
CA GLU A 327 -0.42 -48.41 44.29
C GLU A 327 -1.46 -48.39 43.15
N THR A 328 -2.69 -48.02 43.52
CA THR A 328 -3.80 -47.85 42.58
C THR A 328 -4.46 -46.51 42.85
N TYR A 329 -4.99 -45.90 41.80
CA TYR A 329 -5.77 -44.67 41.89
C TYR A 329 -7.07 -44.82 41.12
N MET A 330 -8.10 -44.07 41.55
CA MET A 330 -9.35 -43.96 40.81
C MET A 330 -9.19 -42.85 39.77
N ASN A 331 -9.30 -43.20 38.49
CA ASN A 331 -9.33 -42.17 37.44
C ASN A 331 -10.68 -41.42 37.54
N PRO A 332 -10.67 -40.09 37.77
CA PRO A 332 -11.90 -39.31 37.87
C PRO A 332 -12.54 -38.99 36.51
N ASP A 333 -11.96 -39.41 35.36
CA ASP A 333 -12.53 -39.11 34.03
C ASP A 333 -13.90 -39.76 33.84
N PRO A 334 -14.99 -38.98 33.77
CA PRO A 334 -16.35 -39.50 33.63
C PRO A 334 -16.63 -40.18 32.27
N ARG A 335 -15.73 -40.07 31.28
CA ARG A 335 -15.93 -40.63 29.93
C ARG A 335 -15.57 -42.12 29.80
N LEU A 336 -14.71 -42.64 30.69
CA LEU A 336 -14.19 -44.01 30.63
C LEU A 336 -14.84 -44.96 31.66
N GLY A 337 -15.76 -44.43 32.48
CA GLY A 337 -16.26 -45.10 33.68
C GLY A 337 -15.19 -45.11 34.78
N SER A 338 -15.59 -44.99 36.04
CA SER A 338 -14.64 -45.05 37.15
C SER A 338 -13.91 -46.40 37.13
N GLN A 339 -12.64 -46.39 36.72
CA GLN A 339 -11.79 -47.57 36.66
C GLN A 339 -10.65 -47.42 37.66
N ASN A 340 -10.37 -48.50 38.41
CA ASN A 340 -9.19 -48.58 39.26
C ASN A 340 -7.97 -48.81 38.37
N CYS A 341 -7.13 -47.78 38.26
CA CYS A 341 -5.89 -47.81 37.48
C CYS A 341 -4.70 -48.15 38.39
N THR A 342 -3.78 -48.97 37.90
CA THR A 342 -2.52 -49.26 38.61
C THR A 342 -1.45 -48.21 38.31
N CYS A 343 -0.70 -47.80 39.32
CA CYS A 343 0.42 -46.87 39.17
C CYS A 343 1.62 -47.49 38.43
N ASN A 344 1.65 -48.82 38.32
CA ASN A 344 2.65 -49.57 37.57
C ASN A 344 2.24 -49.82 36.10
N ARG A 345 1.51 -48.89 35.49
CA ARG A 345 1.07 -49.03 34.10
C ARG A 345 2.21 -48.70 33.14
N THR A 346 2.50 -49.62 32.23
CA THR A 346 3.41 -49.40 31.11
C THR A 346 2.67 -49.49 29.79
N MET A 347 3.22 -48.84 28.76
CA MET A 347 2.74 -48.93 27.39
C MET A 347 3.90 -49.39 26.51
N GLU A 348 3.66 -50.41 25.70
CA GLU A 348 4.61 -50.92 24.71
C GLU A 348 4.31 -50.28 23.36
N PHE A 349 5.35 -49.75 22.72
CA PHE A 349 5.31 -49.27 21.34
C PHE A 349 6.02 -50.28 20.45
N ASN A 350 5.41 -50.60 19.33
CA ASN A 350 6.03 -51.42 18.29
C ASN A 350 6.56 -50.48 17.21
N ILE A 351 7.88 -50.40 17.09
CA ILE A 351 8.58 -49.51 16.16
C ILE A 351 9.50 -50.37 15.31
N GLY A 352 9.27 -50.41 14.00
CA GLY A 352 10.09 -51.22 13.08
C GLY A 352 10.14 -52.72 13.44
N GLY A 353 9.10 -53.26 14.08
CA GLY A 353 9.02 -54.67 14.51
C GLY A 353 9.65 -54.97 15.87
N ASN A 354 10.34 -54.00 16.49
CA ASN A 354 10.89 -54.11 17.83
C ASN A 354 9.94 -53.49 18.86
N LYS A 355 9.85 -54.13 20.02
CA LYS A 355 9.04 -53.64 21.15
C LYS A 355 9.88 -52.77 22.07
N TYR A 356 9.41 -51.55 22.30
CA TYR A 356 10.01 -50.61 23.22
C TYR A 356 8.99 -50.20 24.28
N TYR A 357 9.42 -50.05 25.53
CA TYR A 357 8.59 -49.42 26.54
C TYR A 357 8.60 -47.90 26.35
N ALA A 358 7.42 -47.27 26.44
CA ALA A 358 7.26 -45.83 26.24
C ALA A 358 8.20 -44.96 27.10
N TRP A 359 8.53 -45.43 28.32
CA TRP A 359 9.46 -44.76 29.23
C TRP A 359 10.91 -44.72 28.72
N ASN A 360 11.32 -45.64 27.86
CA ASN A 360 12.69 -45.76 27.37
C ASN A 360 12.93 -44.98 26.07
N LEU A 361 11.89 -44.34 25.54
CA LEU A 361 11.93 -43.66 24.26
C LEU A 361 12.13 -42.16 24.44
N ASN A 362 12.98 -41.61 23.59
CA ASN A 362 13.21 -40.19 23.45
C ASN A 362 12.27 -39.63 22.38
N ILE A 363 11.26 -38.87 22.83
CA ILE A 363 10.17 -38.37 22.01
C ILE A 363 10.28 -36.86 21.88
N THR A 364 10.16 -36.34 20.67
CA THR A 364 10.17 -34.90 20.39
C THR A 364 8.99 -34.50 19.50
N HIS A 365 8.59 -33.24 19.62
CA HIS A 365 7.64 -32.64 18.67
C HIS A 365 8.28 -32.58 17.28
N ALA A 366 7.54 -33.00 16.26
CA ALA A 366 8.05 -33.13 14.90
C ALA A 366 6.96 -32.91 13.86
N TYR A 367 7.35 -32.71 12.61
CA TYR A 367 6.48 -32.90 11.46
C TYR A 367 6.63 -34.31 10.91
N CYS A 368 5.52 -34.95 10.59
CA CYS A 368 5.47 -36.33 10.16
C CYS A 368 5.13 -36.40 8.67
N TRP A 369 5.95 -37.12 7.91
CA TRP A 369 5.70 -37.39 6.49
C TRP A 369 6.22 -38.79 6.14
N GLN A 370 5.38 -39.61 5.50
CA GLN A 370 5.68 -41.02 5.16
C GLN A 370 6.23 -41.84 6.35
N GLY A 371 5.67 -41.64 7.55
CA GLY A 371 6.09 -42.34 8.77
C GLY A 371 7.43 -41.86 9.36
N ARG A 372 8.10 -40.89 8.75
CA ARG A 372 9.35 -40.28 9.26
C ARG A 372 9.07 -38.98 9.99
N GLY A 373 9.86 -38.73 11.05
CA GLY A 373 9.82 -37.52 11.85
C GLY A 373 10.89 -36.51 11.43
N TYR A 374 10.45 -35.27 11.23
CA TYR A 374 11.29 -34.13 10.86
C TYR A 374 11.29 -33.07 11.97
N ASP A 375 12.45 -32.53 12.28
CA ASP A 375 12.58 -31.48 13.30
C ASP A 375 11.78 -30.23 12.92
N VAL A 376 11.02 -29.69 13.88
CA VAL A 376 10.10 -28.56 13.64
C VAL A 376 10.85 -27.31 13.17
N ILE A 377 12.00 -27.00 13.77
CA ILE A 377 12.76 -25.78 13.46
C ILE A 377 13.44 -25.94 12.11
N LYS A 378 14.13 -27.06 11.87
CA LYS A 378 14.80 -27.33 10.58
C LYS A 378 13.80 -27.31 9.42
N THR A 379 12.58 -27.83 9.64
CA THR A 379 11.52 -27.86 8.61
C THR A 379 10.97 -26.45 8.29
N ILE A 380 10.81 -25.60 9.30
CA ILE A 380 10.38 -24.21 9.10
C ILE A 380 11.47 -23.42 8.35
N GLU A 381 12.73 -23.58 8.76
CA GLU A 381 13.86 -22.91 8.12
C GLU A 381 14.08 -23.35 6.66
N SER A 382 13.77 -24.60 6.33
CA SER A 382 13.87 -25.12 4.97
C SER A 382 12.64 -24.85 4.08
N THR A 383 11.63 -24.14 4.59
CA THR A 383 10.43 -23.83 3.83
C THR A 383 10.67 -22.70 2.83
N ARG A 384 10.40 -22.97 1.55
CA ARG A 384 10.47 -22.03 0.42
C ARG A 384 9.08 -21.88 -0.22
N CYS A 385 8.76 -20.69 -0.72
CA CYS A 385 7.48 -20.47 -1.43
C CYS A 385 7.70 -20.56 -2.93
N LEU A 386 6.99 -21.50 -3.57
CA LEU A 386 7.07 -21.75 -5.00
C LEU A 386 5.67 -21.81 -5.61
N PRO A 387 5.53 -21.54 -6.93
CA PRO A 387 4.25 -21.66 -7.61
C PRO A 387 3.62 -23.05 -7.44
N ASP A 388 2.30 -23.09 -7.25
CA ASP A 388 1.55 -24.36 -7.24
C ASP A 388 1.51 -24.95 -8.65
N THR A 389 2.38 -25.93 -8.91
CA THR A 389 2.46 -26.64 -10.20
C THR A 389 1.42 -27.74 -10.33
N ALA A 390 0.84 -28.22 -9.22
CA ALA A 390 -0.16 -29.28 -9.23
C ALA A 390 -1.55 -28.72 -9.55
N ASN A 391 -1.89 -27.56 -9.02
CA ASN A 391 -3.15 -26.86 -9.27
C ASN A 391 -2.89 -25.39 -9.64
N PRO A 392 -2.48 -25.11 -10.89
CA PRO A 392 -2.10 -23.77 -11.31
C PRO A 392 -3.28 -22.82 -11.15
N SER A 393 -3.13 -21.86 -10.25
CA SER A 393 -4.11 -20.81 -9.97
C SER A 393 -3.40 -19.47 -9.82
N TYR A 394 -4.13 -18.40 -10.10
CA TYR A 394 -3.64 -17.04 -10.07
C TYR A 394 -4.42 -16.23 -9.05
N GLN A 395 -3.74 -15.26 -8.45
CA GLN A 395 -4.33 -14.28 -7.56
C GLN A 395 -4.12 -12.89 -8.17
N TRP A 396 -5.12 -12.02 -8.04
CA TRP A 396 -5.01 -10.62 -8.45
C TRP A 396 -4.92 -9.74 -7.21
N GLY A 397 -4.16 -8.66 -7.28
CA GLY A 397 -3.90 -7.87 -6.09
C GLY A 397 -3.28 -6.52 -6.35
N PHE A 398 -2.91 -5.88 -5.24
CA PHE A 398 -2.30 -4.56 -5.18
C PHE A 398 -0.96 -4.60 -4.45
N SER A 399 -0.05 -3.73 -4.87
CA SER A 399 1.10 -3.32 -4.07
C SER A 399 0.70 -2.20 -3.12
N SER A 400 0.64 -2.52 -1.83
CA SER A 400 0.26 -1.54 -0.80
C SER A 400 1.22 -0.35 -0.75
N MET A 401 2.50 -0.57 -1.07
CA MET A 401 3.54 0.46 -1.08
C MET A 401 3.36 1.41 -2.27
N LEU A 402 3.09 0.89 -3.48
CA LEU A 402 2.89 1.72 -4.67
C LEU A 402 1.55 2.48 -4.59
N VAL A 403 0.51 1.85 -4.04
CA VAL A 403 -0.76 2.54 -3.70
C VAL A 403 -0.51 3.72 -2.76
N ALA A 404 0.32 3.53 -1.72
CA ALA A 404 0.65 4.62 -0.80
C ALA A 404 1.38 5.78 -1.50
N VAL A 405 2.42 5.47 -2.29
CA VAL A 405 3.17 6.48 -3.06
C VAL A 405 2.24 7.24 -4.00
N PHE A 406 1.39 6.53 -4.75
CA PHE A 406 0.43 7.15 -5.64
C PHE A 406 -0.53 8.08 -4.90
N LEU A 407 -1.10 7.65 -3.77
CA LEU A 407 -2.03 8.47 -2.98
C LEU A 407 -1.37 9.72 -2.40
N ILE A 408 -0.11 9.64 -1.97
CA ILE A 408 0.66 10.81 -1.50
C ILE A 408 0.85 11.81 -2.64
N ILE A 409 1.27 11.34 -3.81
CA ILE A 409 1.47 12.20 -4.99
C ILE A 409 0.14 12.80 -5.46
N GLN A 410 -0.91 11.98 -5.55
CA GLN A 410 -2.25 12.39 -5.97
C GLN A 410 -2.86 13.42 -5.01
N PHE A 411 -2.67 13.26 -3.70
CA PHE A 411 -3.08 14.24 -2.69
C PHE A 411 -2.36 15.58 -2.89
N GLY A 412 -1.04 15.54 -3.04
CA GLY A 412 -0.21 16.73 -3.29
C GLY A 412 -0.66 17.45 -4.56
N TRP A 413 -0.79 16.71 -5.67
CA TRP A 413 -1.23 17.23 -6.96
C TRP A 413 -2.64 17.84 -6.90
N SER A 414 -3.58 17.18 -6.22
CA SER A 414 -4.96 17.67 -6.06
C SER A 414 -4.99 19.00 -5.28
N LEU A 415 -4.20 19.09 -4.21
CA LEU A 415 -4.09 20.30 -3.40
C LEU A 415 -3.45 21.44 -4.19
N THR A 416 -2.36 21.19 -4.93
CA THR A 416 -1.70 22.22 -5.74
C THR A 416 -2.59 22.68 -6.90
N MET A 417 -3.35 21.78 -7.53
CA MET A 417 -4.35 22.15 -8.54
C MET A 417 -5.41 23.08 -7.99
N TYR A 418 -5.92 22.78 -6.80
CA TYR A 418 -6.89 23.65 -6.14
C TYR A 418 -6.32 25.02 -5.83
N ILE A 419 -5.08 25.10 -5.35
CA ILE A 419 -4.41 26.37 -5.05
C ILE A 419 -4.26 27.21 -6.31
N VAL A 420 -3.80 26.63 -7.42
CA VAL A 420 -3.66 27.33 -8.70
C VAL A 420 -5.01 27.82 -9.21
N TRP A 421 -6.03 26.96 -9.13
CA TRP A 421 -7.39 27.32 -9.53
C TRP A 421 -7.98 28.45 -8.68
N GLN A 422 -7.85 28.37 -7.35
CA GLN A 422 -8.31 29.43 -6.43
C GLN A 422 -7.57 30.75 -6.67
N ASP A 423 -6.25 30.70 -6.88
CA ASP A 423 -5.45 31.88 -7.19
C ASP A 423 -5.94 32.54 -8.50
N ALA A 424 -6.32 31.75 -9.51
CA ALA A 424 -6.96 32.25 -10.72
C ALA A 424 -8.35 32.88 -10.44
N GLN A 425 -9.26 32.16 -9.78
CA GLN A 425 -10.62 32.64 -9.51
C GLN A 425 -10.67 33.91 -8.64
N ILE A 426 -9.76 34.06 -7.68
CA ILE A 426 -9.75 35.21 -6.76
C ILE A 426 -9.10 36.44 -7.40
N ASN A 427 -8.04 36.26 -8.18
CA ASN A 427 -7.20 37.38 -8.62
C ASN A 427 -7.37 37.76 -10.10
N SER A 428 -8.11 36.99 -10.90
CA SER A 428 -8.43 37.31 -12.30
C SER A 428 -9.76 38.04 -12.40
N ARG A 429 -9.80 39.17 -13.12
CA ARG A 429 -11.05 39.90 -13.42
C ARG A 429 -11.80 39.26 -14.60
N ILE A 430 -11.08 38.76 -15.60
CA ILE A 430 -11.59 38.12 -16.81
C ILE A 430 -12.23 36.76 -16.50
N VAL A 431 -11.63 35.97 -15.61
CA VAL A 431 -12.25 34.71 -15.15
C VAL A 431 -13.54 35.00 -14.36
N LYS A 432 -13.56 36.08 -13.57
CA LYS A 432 -14.77 36.51 -12.83
C LYS A 432 -15.88 37.02 -13.74
N SER A 433 -15.55 37.67 -14.86
CA SER A 433 -16.54 38.07 -15.87
C SER A 433 -17.11 36.89 -16.68
N GLY A 434 -16.56 35.69 -16.48
CA GLY A 434 -17.05 34.46 -17.09
C GLY A 434 -16.50 34.16 -18.47
N PHE A 435 -15.47 34.90 -18.91
CA PHE A 435 -14.76 34.61 -20.15
C PHE A 435 -14.13 33.21 -20.08
N ARG A 436 -14.25 32.47 -21.18
CA ARG A 436 -13.64 31.15 -21.36
C ARG A 436 -12.78 31.17 -22.60
N LEU A 437 -11.61 30.54 -22.50
CA LEU A 437 -10.67 30.36 -23.60
C LEU A 437 -11.21 29.28 -24.55
N THR A 438 -12.27 29.63 -25.28
CA THR A 438 -12.90 28.83 -26.34
C THR A 438 -12.39 29.30 -27.68
N GLU A 439 -12.36 28.44 -28.70
CA GLU A 439 -11.90 28.80 -30.05
C GLU A 439 -12.57 30.06 -30.57
N LEU A 440 -13.90 30.17 -30.41
CA LEU A 440 -14.67 31.34 -30.82
C LEU A 440 -14.26 32.61 -30.03
N GLY A 441 -14.11 32.48 -28.71
CA GLY A 441 -13.70 33.60 -27.86
C GLY A 441 -12.27 34.07 -28.18
N VAL A 442 -11.37 33.14 -28.50
CA VAL A 442 -10.02 33.44 -28.96
C VAL A 442 -10.07 34.12 -30.33
N ALA A 443 -10.87 33.60 -31.27
CA ALA A 443 -11.00 34.19 -32.59
C ALA A 443 -11.41 35.66 -32.50
N PHE A 444 -12.42 36.00 -31.69
CA PHE A 444 -12.83 37.40 -31.49
C PHE A 444 -11.72 38.27 -30.89
N VAL A 445 -11.01 37.78 -29.89
CA VAL A 445 -9.91 38.52 -29.24
C VAL A 445 -8.75 38.73 -30.22
N VAL A 446 -8.43 37.72 -31.02
CA VAL A 446 -7.41 37.78 -32.08
C VAL A 446 -7.83 38.79 -33.15
N THR A 447 -9.09 38.77 -33.61
CA THR A 447 -9.60 39.73 -34.59
C THR A 447 -9.56 41.16 -34.06
N GLU A 448 -9.94 41.37 -32.79
CA GLU A 448 -9.92 42.71 -32.18
C GLU A 448 -8.48 43.23 -31.98
N ALA A 449 -7.55 42.35 -31.59
CA ALA A 449 -6.14 42.69 -31.52
C ALA A 449 -5.57 43.04 -32.90
N ALA A 450 -5.95 42.29 -33.93
CA ALA A 450 -5.53 42.56 -35.31
C ALA A 450 -6.10 43.89 -35.83
N LYS A 451 -7.37 44.20 -35.53
CA LYS A 451 -8.01 45.48 -35.87
C LYS A 451 -7.31 46.66 -35.22
N ARG A 452 -6.91 46.56 -33.94
CA ARG A 452 -6.18 47.62 -33.24
C ARG A 452 -4.78 47.88 -33.82
N ASP A 453 -4.06 46.81 -34.18
CA ASP A 453 -2.67 46.95 -34.63
C ASP A 453 -2.56 47.34 -36.11
N THR A 454 -3.47 46.85 -36.97
CA THR A 454 -3.47 47.14 -38.41
C THR A 454 -4.33 48.34 -38.79
N GLY A 455 -5.28 48.74 -37.93
CA GLY A 455 -6.27 49.78 -38.22
C GLY A 455 -7.36 49.37 -39.23
N LEU A 456 -7.33 48.13 -39.72
CA LEU A 456 -8.23 47.61 -40.75
C LEU A 456 -9.58 47.16 -40.17
N GLU A 457 -10.67 47.40 -40.89
CA GLU A 457 -11.98 46.86 -40.50
C GLU A 457 -12.10 45.35 -40.76
N GLY A 458 -13.07 44.69 -40.13
CA GLY A 458 -13.23 43.22 -40.22
C GLY A 458 -13.36 42.69 -41.65
N LYS A 459 -14.00 43.44 -42.56
CA LYS A 459 -14.12 43.07 -43.98
C LYS A 459 -12.80 43.24 -44.75
N GLU A 460 -11.95 44.16 -44.32
CA GLU A 460 -10.64 44.43 -44.91
C GLU A 460 -9.61 43.42 -44.42
N LEU A 461 -9.65 43.04 -43.14
CA LEU A 461 -8.86 41.97 -42.54
C LEU A 461 -9.03 40.63 -43.27
N VAL A 462 -10.26 40.29 -43.66
CA VAL A 462 -10.55 39.05 -44.42
C VAL A 462 -10.04 39.11 -45.86
N ARG A 463 -9.93 40.31 -46.44
CA ARG A 463 -9.50 40.53 -47.83
C ARG A 463 -8.00 40.79 -47.97
N ALA A 464 -7.31 41.08 -46.86
CA ALA A 464 -5.88 41.33 -46.85
C ALA A 464 -5.08 40.07 -47.22
N ASP A 465 -3.91 40.25 -47.84
CA ASP A 465 -2.99 39.14 -48.13
C ASP A 465 -2.51 38.50 -46.82
N GLY A 466 -2.88 37.24 -46.59
CA GLY A 466 -2.56 36.51 -45.37
C GLY A 466 -1.06 36.46 -45.06
N ARG A 467 -0.17 36.46 -46.06
CA ARG A 467 1.28 36.44 -45.84
C ARG A 467 1.85 37.77 -45.39
N VAL A 468 1.20 38.88 -45.78
CA VAL A 468 1.58 40.24 -45.35
C VAL A 468 1.03 40.47 -43.94
N LEU A 469 -0.23 40.11 -43.74
CA LEU A 469 -0.92 40.24 -42.46
C LEU A 469 -0.25 39.40 -41.36
N GLU A 470 0.16 38.17 -41.65
CA GLU A 470 0.88 37.31 -40.69
C GLU A 470 2.27 37.88 -40.35
N ARG A 471 2.96 38.50 -41.31
CA ARG A 471 4.28 39.12 -41.08
C ARG A 471 4.20 40.38 -40.22
N GLU A 472 3.11 41.13 -40.34
CA GLU A 472 2.85 42.28 -39.47
C GLU A 472 2.42 41.84 -38.07
N LEU A 473 1.44 40.94 -37.96
CA LEU A 473 0.86 40.55 -36.69
C LEU A 473 1.75 39.62 -35.85
N CYS A 474 2.42 38.63 -36.44
CA CYS A 474 3.35 37.77 -35.70
C CYS A 474 4.74 38.42 -35.52
N GLY A 475 5.04 39.45 -36.30
CA GLY A 475 6.34 40.09 -36.33
C GLY A 475 7.41 39.27 -37.05
N THR A 476 8.61 39.81 -37.10
CA THR A 476 9.80 39.15 -37.66
C THR A 476 10.97 39.33 -36.70
N TRP A 477 12.10 38.64 -36.94
CA TRP A 477 13.32 38.82 -36.13
C TRP A 477 13.80 40.28 -36.00
N LYS A 478 13.33 41.20 -36.86
CA LYS A 478 13.66 42.63 -36.84
C LYS A 478 12.52 43.55 -36.35
N LYS A 479 11.27 43.09 -36.28
CA LYS A 479 10.09 43.92 -35.95
C LYS A 479 9.21 43.19 -34.93
N ARG A 480 8.88 43.86 -33.81
CA ARG A 480 7.95 43.31 -32.81
C ARG A 480 6.57 43.14 -33.44
N GLY A 481 5.97 41.96 -33.24
CA GLY A 481 4.60 41.69 -33.68
C GLY A 481 3.55 42.31 -32.77
N ALA A 482 2.29 42.16 -33.17
CA ALA A 482 1.12 42.60 -32.43
C ALA A 482 1.07 41.94 -31.04
N VAL A 483 0.48 42.66 -30.09
CA VAL A 483 0.37 42.24 -28.70
C VAL A 483 -1.09 42.27 -28.28
N VAL A 484 -1.55 41.19 -27.64
CA VAL A 484 -2.90 41.14 -27.07
C VAL A 484 -2.88 41.83 -25.71
N GLU A 485 -3.35 43.07 -25.69
CA GLU A 485 -3.40 43.89 -24.48
C GLU A 485 -4.63 43.60 -23.62
N LYS A 486 -4.49 43.88 -22.32
CA LYS A 486 -5.52 43.66 -21.30
C LYS A 486 -6.84 44.38 -21.60
N ASP A 487 -6.77 45.54 -22.26
CA ASP A 487 -7.91 46.42 -22.48
C ASP A 487 -8.91 45.87 -23.50
N ILE A 488 -8.50 44.88 -24.30
CA ILE A 488 -9.39 44.13 -25.21
C ILE A 488 -10.46 43.37 -24.40
N PHE A 489 -10.17 43.03 -23.14
CA PHE A 489 -11.05 42.27 -22.26
C PHE A 489 -11.85 43.14 -21.26
N GLY A 490 -11.69 44.47 -21.32
CA GLY A 490 -12.39 45.43 -20.44
C GLY A 490 -13.84 45.72 -20.85
N GLU A 491 -14.56 46.49 -20.02
CA GLU A 491 -16.00 46.80 -20.21
C GLU A 491 -16.33 47.41 -21.58
N GLU A 492 -15.41 48.11 -22.24
CA GLU A 492 -15.63 48.67 -23.59
C GLU A 492 -15.64 47.59 -24.69
N GLY A 493 -14.80 46.55 -24.59
CA GLY A 493 -14.81 45.40 -25.51
C GLY A 493 -16.04 44.51 -25.32
N LEU A 494 -16.52 44.37 -24.08
CA LEU A 494 -17.77 43.68 -23.76
C LEU A 494 -19.02 44.53 -24.05
N ALA A 495 -18.92 45.87 -24.08
CA ALA A 495 -20.01 46.75 -24.49
C ALA A 495 -20.27 46.67 -26.00
N SER A 496 -19.24 46.44 -26.81
CA SER A 496 -19.39 46.12 -28.24
C SER A 496 -20.26 44.86 -28.46
N ARG A 497 -20.17 43.87 -27.56
CA ARG A 497 -21.01 42.66 -27.54
C ARG A 497 -22.49 42.94 -27.21
N LYS A 498 -22.78 43.99 -26.44
CA LYS A 498 -24.16 44.44 -26.19
C LYS A 498 -24.72 45.24 -27.36
N ARG A 499 -23.91 46.06 -28.04
CA ARG A 499 -24.33 46.82 -29.22
C ARG A 499 -24.62 45.94 -30.44
N THR A 500 -23.73 44.99 -30.74
CA THR A 500 -23.93 44.09 -31.90
C THR A 500 -25.07 43.08 -31.72
N GLY A 501 -25.40 42.70 -30.48
CA GLY A 501 -26.61 41.92 -30.21
C GLY A 501 -27.90 42.72 -30.46
N MET A 502 -27.87 44.02 -30.15
CA MET A 502 -29.02 44.93 -30.27
C MET A 502 -29.23 45.41 -31.72
N GLU A 503 -28.16 45.65 -32.50
CA GLU A 503 -28.26 45.95 -33.94
C GLU A 503 -28.74 44.73 -34.76
N SER A 504 -28.47 43.49 -34.32
CA SER A 504 -28.92 42.28 -35.02
C SER A 504 -30.39 41.90 -34.78
N GLU A 505 -31.04 42.52 -33.79
CA GLU A 505 -32.50 42.43 -33.58
C GLU A 505 -33.24 43.53 -34.34
N ASP A 506 -32.68 44.75 -34.44
CA ASP A 506 -33.28 45.84 -35.24
C ASP A 506 -33.19 45.61 -36.77
N GLU A 507 -32.15 44.94 -37.28
CA GLU A 507 -32.08 44.57 -38.72
C GLU A 507 -32.98 43.38 -39.11
N ARG A 508 -33.73 42.80 -38.16
CA ARG A 508 -34.69 41.73 -38.43
C ARG A 508 -36.15 42.16 -38.36
N GLU A 509 -36.42 43.46 -38.15
CA GLU A 509 -37.77 44.07 -38.17
C GLU A 509 -37.96 45.17 -39.24
N VAL A 510 -37.13 45.23 -40.29
CA VAL A 510 -37.38 46.11 -41.46
C VAL A 510 -37.31 45.34 -42.78
#